data_AF-A0A7M2SMU3-F1
#
_entry.id   AF-A0A7M2SMU3-F1
#
_cell.length_a   1.000
_cell.length_b   1.000
_cell.length_c   1.000
_cell.angle_alpha   90.00
_cell.angle_beta   90.00
_cell.angle_gamma   90.00
#
_symmetry.space_group_name_H-M   'P 1'
#
loop_
_entity.id
_entity.type
_entity.pdbx_description
1 polymer ?
#
loop_
_entity_poly.entity_id
_entity_poly.type
_entity_poly.pdbx_seq_one_letter_code
_entity_poly.pdbx_strand_id
1 'polypeptide(L)'
;MKLRHVRVEAANTSGITTYTYEFGVVFEDPEGAPVRTSSSAIPYVSPDTTETLDVAAFYVPGAGESTTGVTCALDDVTREAQ
;
A
#
# COMPACT_ATOMS: atom_id res chain seq x y z
N MET A 1 15.94 13.44 -1.64
CA MET A 1 15.02 12.38 -2.06
C MET A 1 15.24 11.17 -1.16
N LYS A 2 14.20 10.71 -0.47
CA LYS A 2 14.23 9.46 0.31
C LYS A 2 13.24 8.48 -0.31
N LEU A 3 13.62 7.21 -0.28
CA LEU A 3 12.79 6.10 -0.71
C LEU A 3 12.19 5.43 0.53
N ARG A 4 10.89 5.18 0.51
CA ARG A 4 10.14 4.44 1.54
C ARG A 4 9.50 3.23 0.89
N HIS A 5 9.50 2.11 1.61
CA HIS A 5 8.87 0.87 1.19
C HIS A 5 7.89 0.42 2.26
N VAL A 6 6.75 -0.09 1.84
CA VAL A 6 5.81 -0.84 2.68
C VAL A 6 5.54 -2.19 2.02
N ARG A 7 5.39 -3.23 2.83
CA ARG A 7 4.94 -4.55 2.39
C ARG A 7 3.45 -4.66 2.64
N VAL A 8 2.69 -4.96 1.60
CA VAL A 8 1.23 -5.21 1.68
C VAL A 8 0.96 -6.67 1.35
N GLU A 9 0.12 -7.31 2.15
CA GLU A 9 -0.27 -8.71 1.97
C GLU A 9 -1.77 -8.79 1.68
N ALA A 10 -2.14 -9.55 0.65
CA ALA A 10 -3.51 -9.84 0.30
C ALA A 10 -3.77 -11.34 0.47
N ALA A 11 -4.61 -11.69 1.44
CA ALA A 11 -5.07 -13.06 1.65
C ALA A 11 -6.42 -13.27 0.98
N ASN A 12 -6.51 -14.28 0.13
CA ASN A 12 -7.76 -14.73 -0.48
C ASN A 12 -8.25 -15.99 0.21
N THR A 13 -9.29 -15.84 1.03
CA THR A 13 -9.93 -16.94 1.76
C THR A 13 -11.09 -17.58 0.99
N SER A 14 -11.32 -17.18 -0.27
CA SER A 14 -12.20 -17.91 -1.17
C SER A 14 -11.51 -19.21 -1.59
N GLY A 15 -12.24 -20.33 -1.54
CA GLY A 15 -11.74 -21.62 -2.04
C GLY A 15 -11.96 -21.85 -3.54
N ILE A 16 -12.53 -20.89 -4.28
CA ILE A 16 -12.87 -21.06 -5.71
C ILE A 16 -12.61 -19.85 -6.60
N THR A 17 -12.60 -18.63 -6.05
CA THR A 17 -12.55 -17.39 -6.85
C THR A 17 -11.21 -16.73 -6.71
N THR A 18 -10.60 -16.37 -7.83
CA THR A 18 -9.43 -15.50 -7.88
C THR A 18 -9.87 -14.04 -7.78
N TYR A 19 -9.12 -13.22 -7.04
CA TYR A 19 -9.39 -11.79 -6.91
C TYR A 19 -8.19 -10.93 -7.31
N THR A 20 -8.48 -9.73 -7.79
CA THR A 20 -7.53 -8.61 -7.78
C THR A 20 -7.85 -7.72 -6.59
N TYR A 21 -6.84 -7.36 -5.81
CA TYR A 21 -6.98 -6.42 -4.69
C TYR A 21 -6.39 -5.08 -5.10
N GLU A 22 -7.19 -4.02 -5.11
CA GLU A 22 -6.75 -2.65 -5.38
C GLU A 22 -6.75 -1.85 -4.08
N PHE A 23 -5.76 -0.97 -3.90
CA PHE A 23 -5.63 -0.18 -2.68
C PHE A 23 -4.75 1.06 -2.89
N GLY A 24 -4.98 2.07 -2.07
CA GLY A 24 -4.05 3.16 -1.84
C GLY A 24 -3.10 2.84 -0.68
N VAL A 25 -1.84 3.22 -0.82
CA VAL A 25 -0.91 3.39 0.32
C VAL A 25 -0.72 4.88 0.53
N VAL A 26 -1.19 5.38 1.66
CA VAL A 26 -0.99 6.76 2.09
C VAL A 26 0.22 6.80 3.03
N PHE A 27 1.21 7.62 2.69
CA PHE A 27 2.34 7.94 3.55
C PHE A 27 2.06 9.26 4.24
N GLU A 28 2.23 9.30 5.54
CA GLU A 28 1.89 10.43 6.39
C GLU A 28 3.14 10.97 7.08
N ASP A 29 3.22 12.28 7.25
CA ASP A 29 4.24 12.88 8.11
C ASP A 29 4.00 12.54 9.60
N PRO A 30 4.93 12.88 10.51
CA PRO A 30 4.77 12.60 11.94
C PRO A 30 3.56 13.31 12.59
N GLU A 31 2.97 14.31 11.93
CA GLU A 31 1.79 15.05 12.38
C GLU A 31 0.50 14.42 11.86
N GLY A 32 0.61 13.38 11.01
CA GLY A 32 -0.50 12.64 10.41
C GLY A 32 -1.01 13.24 9.10
N ALA A 33 -0.31 14.23 8.51
CA ALA A 33 -0.72 14.80 7.24
C ALA A 33 -0.20 13.94 6.06
N PRO A 34 -1.03 13.68 5.03
CA PRO A 34 -0.63 12.87 3.90
C PRO A 34 0.42 13.60 3.05
N VAL A 35 1.60 13.01 2.93
CA VAL A 35 2.70 13.53 2.11
C VAL A 35 2.75 12.86 0.74
N ARG A 36 2.22 11.64 0.62
CA ARG A 36 2.15 10.90 -0.65
C ARG A 36 1.09 9.81 -0.60
N THR A 37 0.36 9.63 -1.70
CA THR A 37 -0.48 8.44 -1.93
C THR A 37 0.05 7.66 -3.13
N SER A 38 0.04 6.33 -3.02
CA SER A 38 0.40 5.40 -4.10
C SER A 38 -0.74 4.41 -4.33
N SER A 39 -1.45 4.54 -5.44
CA SER A 39 -2.42 3.52 -5.88
C SER A 39 -1.68 2.30 -6.40
N SER A 40 -2.05 1.12 -5.91
CA SER A 40 -1.39 -0.16 -6.17
C SER A 40 -2.41 -1.28 -6.27
N ALA A 41 -2.01 -2.41 -6.87
CA ALA A 41 -2.85 -3.60 -6.92
C ALA A 41 -2.02 -4.88 -6.80
N ILE A 42 -2.60 -5.90 -6.15
CA ILE A 42 -2.12 -7.28 -6.16
C ILE A 42 -3.08 -8.08 -7.05
N PRO A 43 -2.75 -8.28 -8.33
CA PRO A 43 -3.63 -8.99 -9.25
C PRO A 43 -3.52 -10.51 -9.05
N TYR A 44 -4.59 -11.22 -9.43
CA TYR A 44 -4.61 -12.68 -9.54
C TYR A 44 -4.28 -13.45 -8.24
N VAL A 45 -4.74 -12.97 -7.09
CA VAL A 45 -4.62 -13.69 -5.81
C VAL A 45 -5.52 -14.92 -5.88
N SER A 46 -4.89 -16.09 -6.00
CA SER A 46 -5.58 -17.38 -6.20
C SER A 46 -6.37 -17.82 -4.96
N PRO A 47 -7.31 -18.78 -5.12
CA PRO A 47 -8.04 -19.33 -3.98
C PRO A 47 -7.12 -19.90 -2.90
N ASP A 48 -7.43 -19.63 -1.64
CA ASP A 48 -6.70 -20.09 -0.45
C ASP A 48 -5.20 -19.71 -0.42
N THR A 49 -4.79 -18.66 -1.14
CA THR A 49 -3.41 -18.16 -1.15
C THR A 49 -3.28 -16.76 -0.54
N THR A 50 -2.06 -16.43 -0.12
CA THR A 50 -1.66 -15.07 0.27
C THR A 50 -0.56 -14.60 -0.67
N GLU A 51 -0.76 -13.44 -1.29
CA GLU A 51 0.23 -12.79 -2.13
C GLU A 51 0.73 -11.49 -1.47
N THR A 52 1.90 -11.03 -1.88
CA THR A 52 2.57 -9.87 -1.28
C THR A 52 3.05 -8.90 -2.35
N LEU A 53 2.93 -7.60 -2.08
CA LEU A 53 3.53 -6.54 -2.89
C LEU A 53 4.33 -5.57 -2.01
N ASP A 54 5.57 -5.31 -2.42
CA ASP A 54 6.37 -4.21 -1.90
C ASP A 54 6.06 -2.93 -2.67
N VAL A 55 5.41 -1.97 -2.00
CA VAL A 55 5.09 -0.66 -2.57
C VAL A 55 6.17 0.33 -2.18
N ALA A 56 6.82 0.92 -3.19
CA ALA A 56 7.85 1.92 -3.00
C ALA A 56 7.34 3.31 -3.40
N ALA A 57 7.53 4.30 -2.52
CA ALA A 57 7.21 5.69 -2.79
C ALA A 57 8.42 6.58 -2.59
N PHE A 58 8.64 7.46 -3.57
CA PHE A 58 9.66 8.50 -3.49
C PHE A 58 9.06 9.76 -2.89
N TYR A 59 9.75 10.31 -1.90
CA TYR A 59 9.38 11.57 -1.27
C TYR A 59 10.58 12.52 -1.16
N VAL A 60 10.34 13.80 -1.44
CA VAL A 60 11.31 14.88 -1.26
C VAL A 60 10.74 15.85 -0.22
N PRO A 61 11.28 15.85 1.01
CA PRO A 61 10.77 16.71 2.09
C PRO A 61 11.03 18.18 1.79
N GLY A 62 10.14 19.04 2.26
CA GLY A 62 10.34 20.48 2.30
C GLY A 62 11.49 20.88 3.24
N ALA A 63 11.94 22.13 3.13
CA ALA A 63 12.98 22.66 4.01
C ALA A 63 12.51 22.68 5.46
N GLY A 64 13.23 21.97 6.35
CA GLY A 64 12.88 21.86 7.77
C GLY A 64 11.93 20.71 8.11
N GLU A 65 11.43 19.98 7.11
CA GLU A 65 10.49 18.89 7.32
C GLU A 65 11.20 17.60 7.78
N SER A 66 10.74 17.03 8.89
CA SER A 66 11.27 15.79 9.42
C SER A 66 10.63 14.57 8.77
N THR A 67 11.45 13.78 8.06
CA THR A 67 11.04 12.44 7.59
C THR A 67 11.08 11.33 8.64
N THR A 68 11.48 11.68 9.86
CA THR A 68 11.59 10.74 10.98
C THR A 68 10.22 10.62 11.63
N GLY A 69 9.64 9.41 11.63
CA GLY A 69 8.29 9.17 12.14
C GLY A 69 7.21 9.09 11.06
N VAL A 70 7.57 9.16 9.77
CA VAL A 70 6.64 8.92 8.66
C VAL A 70 6.04 7.52 8.78
N THR A 71 4.71 7.45 8.82
CA THR A 71 3.91 6.22 8.85
C THR A 71 3.30 5.94 7.47
N CYS A 72 2.67 4.78 7.34
CA CYS A 72 1.85 4.47 6.18
C CYS A 72 0.56 3.77 6.62
N ALA A 73 -0.52 4.07 5.90
CA ALA A 73 -1.82 3.46 6.04
C ALA A 73 -2.33 2.93 4.70
N LEU A 74 -3.14 1.88 4.74
CA LEU A 74 -3.92 1.45 3.58
C LEU A 74 -5.20 2.28 3.51
N ASP A 75 -5.57 2.66 2.29
CA ASP A 75 -6.79 3.40 1.98
C ASP A 75 -7.50 2.78 0.78
N ASP A 76 -8.80 2.99 0.66
CA ASP A 76 -9.64 2.57 -0.47
C ASP A 76 -9.41 1.12 -0.93
N VAL A 77 -9.35 0.18 0.03
CA VAL A 77 -9.09 -1.24 -0.25
C VAL A 77 -10.34 -1.87 -0.87
N THR A 78 -10.23 -2.28 -2.13
CA THR A 78 -11.26 -3.02 -2.85
C THR A 78 -10.73 -4.37 -3.31
N ARG A 79 -11.66 -5.30 -3.58
CA ARG A 79 -11.34 -6.57 -4.22
C ARG A 79 -12.36 -6.88 -5.30
N GLU A 80 -11.89 -7.32 -6.45
CA GLU A 80 -12.71 -7.61 -7.63
C GLU A 80 -12.48 -9.04 -8.10
N ALA A 81 -13.57 -9.79 -8.29
CA ALA A 81 -13.50 -11.15 -8.80
C ALA A 81 -12.99 -11.13 -10.25
N GLN A 82 -12.08 -12.05 -10.57
CA GLN A 82 -11.55 -12.26 -11.92
C GLN A 82 -12.36 -13.31 -12.68
#